data_AF-A0A2P5P895-F1
#
_entry.id   AF-A0A2P5P895-F1
#
_cell.length_a   1.000
_cell.length_b   1.000
_cell.length_c   1.000
_cell.angle_alpha   90.00
_cell.angle_beta   90.00
_cell.angle_gamma   90.00
#
_symmetry.space_group_name_H-M   'P 1'
#
loop_
_entity.id
_entity.type
_entity.pdbx_description
1 polymer ?
#
loop_
_entity_poly.entity_id
_entity_poly.type
_entity_poly.pdbx_seq_one_letter_code
_entity_poly.pdbx_strand_id
1 'polypeptide(L)' 'MKLKQNLGPTDGLIRAVLGIGLFVIANFVVEGVADGILELLGAILILTAVIGYSPVYALFKISTRKPDQS' A
#
# COMPACT_ATOMS: atom_id res chain seq x y z
N MET A 1 20.55 -4.90 -4.26
CA MET A 1 20.16 -3.50 -4.48
C MET A 1 19.39 -3.03 -3.25
N LYS A 2 19.98 -2.19 -2.37
CA LYS A 2 19.24 -1.65 -1.22
C LYS A 2 18.27 -0.59 -1.73
N LEU A 3 16.99 -0.92 -1.80
CA LEU A 3 15.96 0.07 -2.07
C LEU A 3 15.90 1.03 -0.88
N LYS A 4 16.23 2.31 -1.13
CA LYS A 4 16.05 3.38 -0.13
C LYS A 4 14.53 3.53 0.07
N GLN A 5 14.03 2.90 1.13
CA GLN A 5 12.64 3.01 1.53
C GLN A 5 12.28 4.49 1.66
N ASN A 6 11.18 4.90 1.01
CA ASN A 6 10.65 6.27 1.03
C ASN A 6 9.31 6.36 1.77
N LEU A 7 8.78 5.20 2.18
CA LEU A 7 7.55 5.08 2.94
C LEU A 7 7.88 5.18 4.44
N GLY A 8 7.21 6.09 5.15
CA GLY A 8 7.22 6.08 6.61
C GLY A 8 6.48 4.84 7.16
N PRO A 9 6.85 4.32 8.34
CA PRO A 9 6.22 3.14 8.92
C PRO A 9 4.70 3.31 9.10
N THR A 10 4.24 4.54 9.38
CA THR A 10 2.82 4.88 9.49
C THR A 10 2.07 4.75 8.16
N ASP A 11 2.65 5.23 7.05
CA ASP A 11 2.01 5.19 5.72
C ASP A 11 1.95 3.76 5.17
N GLY A 12 3.00 2.97 5.40
CA GLY A 12 3.03 1.53 5.09
C GLY A 12 2.01 0.73 5.90
N LEU A 13 1.86 1.03 7.20
CA LEU A 13 0.87 0.37 8.05
C LEU A 13 -0.56 0.71 7.62
N ILE A 14 -0.87 1.98 7.32
CA ILE A 14 -2.19 2.40 6.82
C ILE A 14 -2.52 1.66 5.53
N ARG A 15 -1.58 1.59 4.57
CA ARG A 15 -1.79 0.87 3.30
C ARG A 15 -1.96 -0.64 3.50
N ALA A 16 -1.21 -1.25 4.40
CA ALA A 16 -1.36 -2.66 4.73
C ALA A 16 -2.77 -2.93 5.32
N VAL A 17 -3.21 -2.11 6.28
CA VAL A 17 -4.53 -2.25 6.91
C VAL A 17 -5.65 -2.02 5.90
N LEU A 18 -5.57 -0.99 5.07
CA LEU A 18 -6.57 -0.72 4.03
C LEU A 18 -6.60 -1.81 2.96
N GLY A 19 -5.44 -2.27 2.50
CA GLY A 19 -5.33 -3.30 1.48
C GLY A 19 -5.89 -4.64 1.96
N ILE A 20 -5.57 -5.05 3.19
CA ILE A 20 -6.12 -6.25 3.82
C ILE A 20 -7.64 -6.10 4.00
N GLY A 21 -8.11 -4.95 4.49
CA GLY A 21 -9.54 -4.69 4.66
C GLY A 21 -10.32 -4.79 3.34
N LEU A 22 -9.82 -4.17 2.27
CA LEU A 22 -10.43 -4.24 0.95
C LEU A 22 -10.43 -5.66 0.39
N PHE A 23 -9.34 -6.41 0.56
CA PHE A 23 -9.24 -7.79 0.08
C PHE A 23 -10.26 -8.72 0.79
N VAL A 24 -10.46 -8.53 2.11
CA VAL A 24 -11.48 -9.26 2.87
C VAL A 24 -12.89 -8.86 2.44
N ILE A 25 -13.16 -7.57 2.27
CA ILE A 25 -14.49 -7.09 1.82
C ILE A 25 -14.81 -7.64 0.42
N ALA A 26 -13.83 -7.67 -0.48
CA ALA A 26 -13.96 -8.23 -1.82
C ALA A 26 -14.46 -9.69 -1.74
N ASN A 27 -13.69 -10.54 -1.05
CA ASN A 27 -13.93 -11.98 -1.02
C ASN A 27 -15.13 -12.44 -0.18
N PHE A 28 -15.58 -11.65 0.80
CA PHE A 28 -16.59 -12.09 1.78
C PHE A 28 -17.89 -11.26 1.78
N VAL A 29 -17.92 -10.10 1.14
CA VAL A 29 -19.06 -9.16 1.22
C VAL A 29 -19.61 -8.79 -0.16
N VAL A 30 -18.76 -8.76 -1.19
CA VAL A 30 -19.13 -8.28 -2.52
C VAL A 30 -19.06 -9.43 -3.52
N GLU A 31 -20.00 -9.50 -4.46
CA GLU A 31 -20.01 -10.52 -5.52
C GLU A 31 -20.03 -9.87 -6.91
N GLY A 32 -19.57 -10.62 -7.92
CA GLY A 32 -19.58 -10.20 -9.31
C GLY A 32 -18.39 -9.30 -9.70
N VAL A 33 -18.58 -8.43 -10.69
CA VAL A 33 -17.47 -7.62 -11.26
C VAL A 33 -16.83 -6.69 -10.21
N ALA A 34 -17.59 -6.27 -9.21
CA ALA A 34 -17.10 -5.40 -8.15
C ALA A 34 -16.07 -6.09 -7.23
N ASP A 35 -16.19 -7.41 -7.01
CA ASP A 35 -15.22 -8.21 -6.24
C ASP A 35 -13.83 -8.15 -6.89
N GLY A 36 -13.73 -8.51 -8.17
CA GLY A 36 -12.45 -8.51 -8.89
C GLY A 36 -11.75 -7.14 -8.94
N ILE A 37 -12.49 -6.03 -8.98
CA ILE A 37 -11.91 -4.68 -8.92
C ILE A 37 -11.34 -4.40 -7.52
N LEU A 38 -12.09 -4.79 -6.48
CA LEU A 38 -11.74 -4.53 -5.09
C LEU A 38 -10.57 -5.42 -4.64
N GLU A 39 -10.53 -6.67 -5.11
CA GLU A 39 -9.45 -7.61 -4.91
C GLU A 39 -8.15 -7.11 -5.54
N LEU A 40 -8.21 -6.65 -6.80
CA LEU A 40 -7.05 -6.08 -7.50
C LEU A 40 -6.51 -4.84 -6.78
N LEU A 41 -7.40 -3.94 -6.34
CA LEU A 41 -7.03 -2.76 -5.56
C LEU A 41 -6.38 -3.13 -4.22
N GLY A 42 -6.95 -4.09 -3.49
CA GLY A 42 -6.41 -4.59 -2.23
C GLY A 42 -5.02 -5.20 -2.42
N ALA A 43 -4.83 -6.04 -3.43
CA ALA A 43 -3.55 -6.66 -3.76
C ALA A 43 -2.46 -5.62 -4.08
N ILE A 44 -2.78 -4.58 -4.85
CA ILE A 44 -1.84 -3.49 -5.18
C ILE A 44 -1.44 -2.72 -3.92
N LEU A 45 -2.39 -2.43 -3.02
CA LEU A 45 -2.11 -1.73 -1.76
C LEU A 45 -1.22 -2.55 -0.83
N ILE A 46 -1.48 -3.85 -0.70
CA ILE A 46 -0.64 -4.77 0.09
C ILE A 46 0.75 -4.85 -0.50
N LEU A 47 0.86 -5.08 -1.82
CA LEU A 47 2.15 -5.20 -2.49
C LEU A 47 2.98 -3.92 -2.34
N THR A 48 2.36 -2.74 -2.50
CA THR A 48 3.06 -1.46 -2.30
C THR A 48 3.46 -1.21 -0.84
N ALA A 49 2.69 -1.72 0.13
CA ALA A 49 3.07 -1.68 1.55
C ALA A 49 4.26 -2.60 1.86
N VAL A 50 4.26 -3.83 1.33
CA VAL A 50 5.33 -4.83 1.53
C VAL A 50 6.65 -4.38 0.91
N ILE A 51 6.61 -3.80 -0.29
CA ILE A 51 7.83 -3.31 -0.95
C ILE A 51 8.43 -2.10 -0.19
N GLY A 52 7.64 -1.38 0.63
CA GLY A 52 8.11 -0.19 1.35
C GLY A 52 8.52 0.96 0.42
N TYR A 53 8.10 0.88 -0.84
CA TYR A 53 8.41 1.81 -1.92
C TYR A 53 7.15 2.00 -2.78
N SER A 54 6.59 3.20 -2.72
CA SER A 54 5.52 3.62 -3.61
C SER A 54 6.14 4.36 -4.80
N PRO A 55 6.06 3.85 -6.03
CA PRO A 55 6.62 4.52 -7.20
C PRO A 55 6.00 5.91 -7.41
N VAL A 56 4.73 6.11 -7.02
CA VAL A 56 4.05 7.41 -7.06
C VAL A 56 4.75 8.43 -6.17
N TYR A 57 5.09 8.09 -4.92
CA TYR A 57 5.77 9.03 -4.02
C TYR A 57 7.21 9.32 -4.45
N ALA A 58 7.88 8.34 -5.07
CA ALA A 58 9.18 8.56 -5.69
C ALA A 58 9.08 9.50 -6.90
N LEU A 59 8.02 9.37 -7.72
CA LEU A 59 7.76 10.24 -8.87
C LEU A 59 7.48 11.69 -8.43
N PHE A 60 6.72 11.87 -7.36
CA PHE A 60 6.40 13.17 -6.78
C PHE A 60 7.49 13.72 -5.83
N LYS A 61 8.60 12.99 -5.62
CA LYS A 61 9.66 13.34 -4.64
C LYS A 61 9.14 13.66 -3.23
N ILE A 62 7.98 13.14 -2.85
CA ILE A 62 7.41 13.32 -1.51
C ILE A 62 7.91 12.16 -0.66
N SER A 63 8.66 12.48 0.39
CA SER A 63 9.07 11.52 1.41
C SER A 63 8.14 11.70 2.62
N THR A 64 7.34 10.69 2.94
CA THR A 64 6.61 10.64 4.23
C THR A 64 7.48 10.07 5.36
N ARG A 65 8.72 9.63 5.07
CA ARG A 65 9.72 9.45 6.11
C ARG A 65 10.01 10.80 6.75
N LYS A 66 9.82 10.88 8.07
CA LYS A 66 10.43 11.93 8.89
C LYS A 66 11.94 11.97 8.57
N PRO A 67 12.54 13.15 8.44
CA PRO A 67 14.00 13.26 8.34
C PRO A 67 14.60 12.53 9.55
N ASP A 68 15.55 11.64 9.25
CA ASP A 68 16.31 10.90 10.25
C ASP A 68 17.07 11.89 11.14
N GLN A 69 16.84 11.79 12.44
CA GLN A 69 17.74 12.31 13.46
C GLN A 69 18.59 11.13 13.93
N SER A 70 19.54 10.68 13.11
CA SER A 70 20.72 9.91 13.51
C SER A 70 21.77 9.84 12.41
#